data_AF-A0A940FY61-F1
#
_entry.id   AF-A0A940FY61-F1
#
_cell.length_a   1.000
_cell.length_b   1.000
_cell.length_c   1.000
_cell.angle_alpha   90.00
_cell.angle_beta   90.00
_cell.angle_gamma   90.00
#
_symmetry.space_group_name_H-M   'P 1'
#
loop_
_entity.id
_entity.type
_entity.pdbx_description
1 polymer ?
#
loop_
_entity_poly.entity_id
_entity_poly.type
_entity_poly.pdbx_seq_one_letter_code
_entity_poly.pdbx_strand_id
1 'polypeptide(L)'
;AGVALFVVAIATDWVDGRIARGRRLITDFGIFLDPIADKGLTGAALVCIAIINPPAWFWWTCVVLILVREWGITWWRAVALKDRVIPAGRLGKWKTATQGILIPVLLAFPLAVSQLFLVAWAIMLVLVAITLWSGIDYLVKAYGRRAR
;
A
#
# COMPACT_ATOMS: atom_id res chain seq x y z
N ALA A 1 -3.63 19.69 -6.92
CA ALA A 1 -2.60 19.14 -7.82
C ALA A 1 -2.15 17.72 -7.41
N GLY A 2 -1.68 17.49 -6.18
CA GLY A 2 -1.14 16.19 -5.75
C GLY A 2 -2.08 14.98 -5.86
N VAL A 3 -3.38 15.16 -5.62
CA VAL A 3 -4.39 14.10 -5.76
C VAL A 3 -4.58 13.68 -7.21
N ALA A 4 -4.70 14.67 -8.10
CA ALA A 4 -4.82 14.40 -9.52
C ALA A 4 -3.59 13.65 -10.03
N LEU A 5 -2.38 14.06 -9.59
CA LEU A 5 -1.14 13.35 -9.90
C LEU A 5 -1.14 11.92 -9.37
N PHE A 6 -1.57 11.69 -8.12
CA PHE A 6 -1.65 10.36 -7.53
C PHE A 6 -2.66 9.44 -8.25
N VAL A 7 -3.85 9.96 -8.54
CA VAL A 7 -4.90 9.23 -9.28
C VAL A 7 -4.44 8.89 -10.69
N VAL A 8 -3.82 9.86 -11.40
CA VAL A 8 -3.24 9.63 -12.73
C VAL A 8 -2.13 8.58 -12.65
N ALA A 9 -1.24 8.66 -11.67
CA ALA A 9 -0.14 7.71 -11.52
C ALA A 9 -0.65 6.27 -11.28
N ILE A 10 -1.62 6.07 -10.38
CA ILE A 10 -2.25 4.75 -10.16
C ILE A 10 -2.95 4.26 -11.44
N ALA A 11 -3.67 5.15 -12.13
CA ALA A 11 -4.37 4.79 -13.36
C ALA A 11 -3.38 4.36 -14.46
N THR A 12 -2.28 5.10 -14.63
CA THR A 12 -1.23 4.79 -15.60
C THR A 12 -0.57 3.45 -15.30
N ASP A 13 -0.20 3.18 -14.05
CA ASP A 13 0.39 1.89 -13.63
C ASP A 13 -0.53 0.69 -13.95
N TRP A 14 -1.84 0.87 -13.71
CA TRP A 14 -2.84 -0.13 -14.07
C TRP A 14 -2.97 -0.34 -15.59
N VAL A 15 -2.93 0.74 -16.36
CA VAL A 15 -3.01 0.72 -17.83
C VAL A 15 -1.76 0.03 -18.41
N ASP A 16 -0.58 0.40 -17.95
CA ASP A 16 0.69 -0.16 -18.42
C ASP A 16 0.77 -1.67 -18.13
N GLY A 17 0.35 -2.07 -16.93
CA GLY A 17 0.23 -3.48 -16.57
C GLY A 17 -0.78 -4.24 -17.44
N ARG A 18 -1.88 -3.60 -17.86
CA ARG A 18 -2.87 -4.22 -18.76
C ARG A 18 -2.33 -4.38 -20.18
N ILE A 19 -1.65 -3.35 -20.70
CA ILE A 19 -1.05 -3.39 -22.04
C ILE A 19 0.08 -4.42 -22.10
N ALA A 20 0.97 -4.45 -21.11
CA ALA A 20 2.08 -5.41 -21.05
C ALA A 20 1.58 -6.87 -21.03
N ARG A 21 0.56 -7.17 -20.21
CA ARG A 21 -0.07 -8.50 -20.18
C ARG A 21 -0.81 -8.83 -21.47
N GLY A 22 -1.52 -7.87 -22.06
CA GLY A 22 -2.27 -8.06 -23.31
C GLY A 22 -1.37 -8.28 -24.53
N ARG A 23 -0.16 -7.70 -24.54
CA ARG A 23 0.80 -7.80 -25.63
C ARG A 23 1.94 -8.81 -25.40
N ARG A 24 1.90 -9.56 -24.29
CA ARG A 24 2.98 -10.47 -23.85
C ARG A 24 4.36 -9.80 -23.74
N LEU A 25 4.38 -8.49 -23.45
CA LEU A 25 5.60 -7.67 -23.28
C LEU A 25 6.08 -7.69 -21.82
N ILE A 26 6.16 -8.88 -21.23
CA ILE A 26 6.60 -9.06 -19.84
C ILE A 26 8.12 -9.18 -19.85
N THR A 27 8.82 -8.25 -19.19
CA THR A 27 10.28 -8.26 -19.05
C THR A 27 10.68 -8.51 -17.60
N ASP A 28 11.84 -9.13 -17.37
CA ASP A 28 12.36 -9.39 -16.02
C ASP A 28 12.59 -8.09 -15.23
N PHE A 29 13.04 -7.05 -15.93
CA PHE A 29 13.22 -5.72 -15.35
C PHE A 29 11.89 -5.08 -14.95
N GLY A 30 10.86 -5.17 -15.80
CA GLY A 30 9.53 -4.65 -15.49
C GLY A 30 8.90 -5.36 -14.28
N ILE A 31 9.03 -6.69 -14.19
CA ILE A 31 8.54 -7.47 -13.03
C ILE A 31 9.21 -7.01 -11.73
N PHE A 32 10.49 -6.62 -11.77
CA PHE A 32 11.22 -6.15 -10.60
C PHE A 32 10.84 -4.72 -10.21
N LEU A 33 10.69 -3.81 -11.18
CA LEU A 33 10.36 -2.41 -10.91
C LEU A 33 8.92 -2.20 -10.45
N ASP A 34 7.97 -2.97 -10.96
CA ASP A 34 6.54 -2.82 -10.71
C ASP A 34 6.20 -2.81 -9.19
N PRO A 35 6.68 -3.78 -8.37
CA PRO A 35 6.48 -3.74 -6.91
C PRO A 35 7.19 -2.61 -6.17
N ILE A 36 8.20 -1.98 -6.76
CA ILE A 36 8.95 -0.85 -6.19
C ILE A 36 8.21 0.45 -6.50
N ALA A 37 7.74 0.62 -7.74
CA ALA A 37 6.96 1.77 -8.16
C ALA A 37 5.64 1.86 -7.36
N ASP A 38 4.91 0.75 -7.23
CA ASP A 38 3.65 0.67 -6.45
C ASP A 38 3.85 1.12 -4.98
N LYS A 39 4.92 0.64 -4.33
CA LYS A 39 5.22 1.01 -2.93
C LYS A 39 5.84 2.38 -2.76
N GLY A 40 6.58 2.84 -3.75
CA GLY A 40 7.11 4.20 -3.80
C GLY A 40 5.97 5.21 -3.92
N LEU A 41 5.02 4.97 -4.83
CA LEU A 41 3.87 5.84 -5.07
C LEU A 41 2.96 5.92 -3.85
N THR A 42 2.51 4.76 -3.33
CA THR A 42 1.67 4.70 -2.12
C THR A 42 2.40 5.26 -0.89
N GLY A 43 3.71 5.02 -0.77
CA GLY A 43 4.50 5.56 0.32
C GLY A 43 4.68 7.07 0.27
N ALA A 44 4.95 7.64 -0.90
CA ALA A 44 5.02 9.10 -1.09
C ALA A 44 3.68 9.77 -0.74
N ALA A 45 2.56 9.17 -1.14
CA ALA A 45 1.24 9.67 -0.78
C ALA A 45 0.99 9.70 0.73
N LEU A 46 1.37 8.62 1.44
CA LEU A 46 1.26 8.56 2.90
C LEU A 46 2.14 9.62 3.59
N VAL A 47 3.35 9.84 3.10
CA VAL A 47 4.23 10.91 3.61
C VAL A 47 3.60 12.28 3.41
N CYS A 48 3.04 12.56 2.23
CA CYS A 48 2.30 13.81 1.99
C CYS A 48 1.13 13.98 2.97
N ILE A 49 0.36 12.92 3.24
CA ILE A 49 -0.73 12.94 4.24
C ILE A 49 -0.19 13.31 5.63
N ALA A 50 0.95 12.76 6.05
CA ALA A 50 1.53 13.08 7.36
C ALA A 50 2.10 14.50 7.48
N ILE A 51 2.51 15.11 6.36
CA ILE A 51 2.98 16.51 6.34
C ILE A 51 1.81 17.49 6.47
N ILE A 52 0.71 17.24 5.75
CA ILE A 52 -0.39 18.22 5.64
C ILE A 52 -1.41 18.13 6.79
N ASN A 53 -1.40 17.06 7.60
CA ASN A 53 -2.38 16.87 8.68
C ASN A 53 -1.72 16.92 10.07
N PRO A 54 -2.16 17.82 10.97
CA PRO A 54 -1.78 17.80 12.38
C PRO A 54 -2.66 16.81 13.20
N PRO A 55 -2.21 16.42 14.41
CA PRO A 55 -0.89 16.64 14.98
C PRO A 55 0.13 15.66 14.37
N ALA A 56 1.33 16.16 14.08
CA ALA A 56 2.35 15.41 13.35
C ALA A 56 2.65 14.03 13.97
N TRP A 57 2.72 13.95 15.30
CA TRP A 57 3.06 12.70 16.01
C TRP A 57 2.14 11.54 15.65
N PHE A 58 0.83 11.78 15.51
CA PHE A 58 -0.15 10.74 15.21
C PHE A 58 0.04 10.22 13.78
N TRP A 59 0.03 11.13 12.81
CA TRP A 59 0.09 10.77 11.40
C TRP A 59 1.41 10.12 11.02
N TRP A 60 2.54 10.66 11.50
CA TRP A 60 3.85 10.06 11.25
C TRP A 60 3.98 8.67 11.86
N THR A 61 3.45 8.45 13.07
CA THR A 61 3.44 7.10 13.68
C THR A 61 2.67 6.11 12.81
N CYS A 62 1.47 6.48 12.35
CA CYS A 62 0.66 5.62 11.48
C CYS A 62 1.35 5.34 10.13
N VAL A 63 1.98 6.34 9.52
CA VAL A 63 2.72 6.19 8.25
C VAL A 63 3.90 5.24 8.42
N VAL A 64 4.70 5.40 9.48
CA VAL A 64 5.84 4.52 9.75
C VAL A 64 5.38 3.08 9.94
N LEU A 65 4.31 2.83 10.71
CA LEU A 65 3.76 1.49 10.90
C LEU A 65 3.35 0.83 9.58
N ILE A 66 2.67 1.59 8.70
CA ILE A 66 2.27 1.11 7.38
C ILE A 66 3.50 0.79 6.54
N LEU A 67 4.42 1.75 6.38
CA LEU A 67 5.61 1.59 5.53
C LEU A 67 6.52 0.45 6.00
N VAL A 68 6.81 0.36 7.29
CA VAL A 68 7.64 -0.71 7.85
C VAL A 68 7.00 -2.07 7.56
N ARG A 69 5.68 -2.21 7.70
CA ARG A 69 4.99 -3.44 7.31
C ARG A 69 5.12 -3.68 5.81
N GLU A 70 4.77 -2.70 4.97
CA GLU A 70 4.72 -2.87 3.50
C GLU A 70 6.07 -3.30 2.92
N TRP A 71 7.11 -2.55 3.27
CA TRP A 71 8.47 -2.83 2.83
C TRP A 71 8.99 -4.08 3.52
N GLY A 72 8.75 -4.27 4.82
CA GLY A 72 9.18 -5.45 5.58
C GLY A 72 8.67 -6.77 4.99
N ILE A 73 7.37 -6.88 4.69
CA ILE A 73 6.80 -8.09 4.07
C ILE A 73 7.34 -8.30 2.65
N THR A 74 7.58 -7.21 1.90
CA THR A 74 8.14 -7.29 0.54
C THR A 74 9.56 -7.82 0.55
N TRP A 75 10.41 -7.25 1.39
CA TRP A 75 11.78 -7.69 1.60
C TRP A 75 11.85 -9.13 2.12
N TRP A 76 11.03 -9.44 3.13
CA TRP A 76 10.93 -10.79 3.66
C TRP A 76 10.54 -11.79 2.58
N ARG A 77 9.57 -11.46 1.72
CA ARG A 77 9.20 -12.29 0.57
C ARG A 77 10.37 -12.45 -0.41
N ALA A 78 11.08 -11.39 -0.74
CA ALA A 78 12.21 -11.46 -1.66
C ALA A 78 13.33 -12.39 -1.16
N VAL A 79 13.58 -12.40 0.16
CA VAL A 79 14.67 -13.19 0.76
C VAL A 79 14.22 -14.61 1.12
N ALA A 80 13.05 -14.77 1.74
CA ALA A 80 12.61 -16.03 2.35
C ALA A 80 11.83 -16.95 1.39
N LEU A 81 11.35 -16.44 0.25
CA LEU A 81 10.47 -17.17 -0.66
C LEU A 81 11.07 -17.37 -2.06
N LYS A 82 12.41 -17.53 -2.14
CA LYS A 82 13.10 -17.81 -3.42
C LYS A 82 12.52 -19.00 -4.18
N ASP A 83 12.06 -20.04 -3.47
CA ASP A 83 11.56 -21.29 -4.08
C ASP A 83 10.05 -21.53 -3.90
N ARG A 84 9.30 -20.58 -3.34
CA ARG A 84 7.86 -20.78 -3.04
C ARG A 84 7.03 -19.54 -3.33
N VAL A 85 6.10 -19.65 -4.27
CA VAL A 85 5.11 -18.60 -4.51
C VAL A 85 3.97 -18.71 -3.49
N ILE A 86 3.89 -17.79 -2.53
CA ILE A 86 2.71 -17.64 -1.67
C ILE A 86 1.71 -16.73 -2.38
N PRO A 87 0.57 -17.26 -2.87
CA PRO A 87 -0.44 -16.44 -3.51
C PRO A 87 -1.05 -15.46 -2.51
N ALA A 88 -1.32 -14.23 -2.96
CA ALA A 88 -1.99 -13.23 -2.15
C ALA A 88 -3.38 -13.73 -1.75
N GLY A 89 -3.63 -13.83 -0.44
CA GLY A 89 -4.93 -14.18 0.09
C GLY A 89 -5.97 -13.07 -0.15
N ARG A 90 -7.26 -13.39 0.08
CA ARG A 90 -8.37 -12.42 -0.07
C ARG A 90 -8.11 -11.11 0.70
N LEU A 91 -7.50 -11.19 1.88
CA LEU A 91 -7.13 -10.02 2.71
C LEU A 91 -6.16 -9.06 2.01
N GLY A 92 -5.23 -9.56 1.20
CA GLY A 92 -4.33 -8.72 0.41
C GLY A 92 -5.08 -7.90 -0.64
N LYS A 93 -6.08 -8.51 -1.31
CA LYS A 93 -6.92 -7.81 -2.30
C LYS A 93 -7.77 -6.72 -1.65
N TRP A 94 -8.41 -7.03 -0.53
CA TRP A 94 -9.20 -6.06 0.22
C TRP A 94 -8.35 -4.89 0.68
N LYS A 95 -7.17 -5.16 1.24
CA LYS A 95 -6.22 -4.12 1.64
C LYS A 95 -5.89 -3.17 0.48
N THR A 96 -5.48 -3.71 -0.68
CA THR A 96 -5.13 -2.87 -1.83
C THR A 96 -6.31 -2.03 -2.30
N ALA A 97 -7.51 -2.61 -2.37
CA ALA A 97 -8.72 -1.86 -2.73
C ALA A 97 -9.02 -0.74 -1.72
N THR A 98 -8.95 -1.03 -0.42
CA THR A 98 -9.19 -0.06 0.65
C THR A 98 -8.15 1.06 0.64
N GLN A 99 -6.85 0.74 0.52
CA GLN A 99 -5.79 1.74 0.42
C GLN A 99 -5.93 2.60 -0.83
N GLY A 100 -6.24 2.00 -1.99
CA GLY A 100 -6.44 2.71 -3.25
C GLY A 100 -7.61 3.70 -3.23
N ILE A 101 -8.58 3.53 -2.34
CA ILE A 101 -9.71 4.46 -2.17
C ILE A 101 -9.42 5.49 -1.07
N LEU A 102 -8.95 5.04 0.10
CA LEU A 102 -8.84 5.89 1.29
C LEU A 102 -7.64 6.84 1.24
N ILE A 103 -6.53 6.48 0.58
CA ILE A 103 -5.36 7.36 0.43
C ILE A 103 -5.70 8.60 -0.43
N PRO A 104 -6.31 8.48 -1.63
CA PRO A 104 -6.76 9.66 -2.38
C PRO A 104 -7.74 10.53 -1.60
N VAL A 105 -8.66 9.93 -0.83
CA VAL A 105 -9.63 10.68 -0.01
C VAL A 105 -8.92 11.55 1.03
N LEU A 106 -7.94 10.99 1.74
CA LEU A 106 -7.12 11.74 2.72
C LEU A 106 -6.22 12.80 2.08
N LEU A 107 -5.78 12.60 0.84
CA LEU A 107 -5.02 13.61 0.09
C LEU A 107 -5.91 14.74 -0.46
N ALA A 108 -7.13 14.41 -0.88
CA ALA A 108 -8.06 15.36 -1.53
C ALA A 108 -8.65 16.33 -0.54
N PHE A 109 -8.92 15.82 0.64
CA PHE A 109 -9.46 16.59 1.74
C PHE A 109 -8.47 16.43 2.88
N PRO A 110 -7.63 17.44 3.18
CA PRO A 110 -6.92 17.50 4.45
C PRO A 110 -7.97 17.70 5.56
N LEU A 111 -8.69 16.62 5.86
CA LEU A 111 -9.83 16.56 6.75
C LEU A 111 -9.42 16.91 8.19
N ALA A 112 -8.12 16.90 8.51
CA ALA A 112 -7.61 17.34 9.81
C ALA A 112 -7.77 18.85 10.05
N VAL A 113 -8.00 19.65 9.00
CA VAL A 113 -8.19 21.11 9.13
C VAL A 113 -9.67 21.51 9.10
N SER A 114 -10.58 20.57 8.84
CA SER A 114 -12.03 20.79 8.82
C SER A 114 -12.72 20.16 10.04
N GLN A 115 -14.03 20.38 10.19
CA GLN A 115 -14.87 19.75 11.22
C GLN A 115 -14.91 18.21 11.12
N LEU A 116 -14.29 17.62 10.09
CA LEU A 116 -14.24 16.19 9.81
C LEU A 116 -12.95 15.51 10.30
N PHE A 117 -12.17 16.13 11.18
CA PHE A 117 -10.90 15.57 11.66
C PHE A 117 -11.05 14.15 12.24
N LEU A 118 -12.14 13.87 12.96
CA LEU A 118 -12.44 12.53 13.50
C LEU A 118 -12.56 11.47 12.38
N VAL A 119 -13.15 11.85 11.24
CA VAL A 119 -13.28 10.96 10.09
C VAL A 119 -11.89 10.69 9.49
N ALA A 120 -11.05 11.72 9.38
CA ALA A 120 -9.67 11.57 8.88
C ALA A 120 -8.87 10.57 9.73
N TRP A 121 -8.96 10.71 11.05
CA TRP A 121 -8.28 9.84 12.00
C TRP A 121 -8.83 8.41 11.93
N ALA A 122 -10.15 8.25 11.86
CA ALA A 122 -10.77 6.94 11.69
C ALA A 122 -10.30 6.25 10.40
N ILE A 123 -10.24 6.97 9.28
CA ILE A 123 -9.71 6.46 8.00
C ILE A 123 -8.25 6.03 8.16
N MET A 124 -7.41 6.85 8.79
CA MET A 124 -6.00 6.50 9.00
C MET A 124 -5.82 5.26 9.89
N LEU A 125 -6.64 5.14 10.94
CA LEU A 125 -6.63 3.95 11.80
C LEU A 125 -7.09 2.70 11.05
N VAL A 126 -8.10 2.82 10.19
CA VAL A 126 -8.54 1.73 9.30
C VAL A 126 -7.40 1.30 8.36
N LEU A 127 -6.67 2.27 7.78
CA LEU A 127 -5.51 2.01 6.93
C LEU A 127 -4.40 1.25 7.68
N VAL A 128 -4.09 1.65 8.91
CA VAL A 128 -3.12 0.94 9.74
C VAL A 128 -3.62 -0.48 10.06
N ALA A 129 -4.85 -0.60 10.55
CA ALA A 129 -5.43 -1.88 10.96
C ALA A 129 -5.45 -2.91 9.83
N ILE A 130 -5.94 -2.53 8.64
CA ILE A 130 -5.99 -3.44 7.48
C ILE A 130 -4.59 -3.83 6.99
N THR A 131 -3.63 -2.91 7.08
CA THR A 131 -2.24 -3.15 6.70
C THR A 131 -1.57 -4.16 7.63
N LEU A 132 -1.68 -3.93 8.94
CA LEU A 132 -1.11 -4.82 9.96
C LEU A 132 -1.80 -6.19 9.93
N TRP A 133 -3.13 -6.22 9.86
CA TRP A 133 -3.89 -7.48 9.76
C TRP A 133 -3.46 -8.29 8.54
N SER A 134 -3.37 -7.67 7.37
CA SER A 134 -2.88 -8.33 6.16
C SER A 134 -1.45 -8.84 6.33
N GLY A 135 -0.62 -8.13 7.11
CA GLY A 135 0.76 -8.56 7.44
C GLY A 135 0.78 -9.85 8.26
N ILE A 136 0.00 -9.87 9.33
CA ILE A 136 -0.14 -11.02 10.22
C ILE A 136 -0.70 -12.22 9.44
N ASP A 137 -1.80 -12.05 8.70
CA ASP A 137 -2.39 -13.13 7.89
C ASP A 137 -1.38 -13.72 6.89
N TYR A 138 -0.55 -12.87 6.28
CA TYR A 138 0.48 -13.31 5.37
C TYR A 138 1.55 -14.15 6.08
N LEU A 139 2.08 -13.66 7.22
CA LEU A 139 3.07 -14.37 8.02
C LEU A 139 2.51 -15.71 8.53
N VAL A 140 1.31 -15.73 9.09
CA VAL A 140 0.66 -16.96 9.58
C VAL A 140 0.53 -17.99 8.46
N LYS A 141 0.06 -17.59 7.27
CA LYS A 141 -0.04 -18.49 6.11
C LYS A 141 1.33 -19.00 5.65
N ALA A 142 2.35 -18.17 5.76
CA ALA A 142 3.69 -18.54 5.36
C ALA A 142 4.35 -19.52 6.34
N TYR A 143 4.20 -19.31 7.65
CA TYR A 143 4.66 -20.23 8.69
C TYR A 143 3.88 -21.54 8.70
N GLY A 144 2.55 -21.50 8.56
CA GLY A 144 1.69 -22.69 8.57
C GLY A 144 1.95 -23.66 7.41
N ARG A 145 2.43 -23.16 6.25
CA ARG A 145 2.86 -24.00 5.11
C ARG A 145 4.32 -24.46 5.19
N ARG A 146 5.11 -23.94 6.13
CA ARG A 146 6.48 -24.41 6.39
C ARG A 146 6.50 -25.66 7.28
N ALA A 147 5.42 -25.88 8.04
CA ALA A 147 5.24 -27.03 8.93
C ALA A 147 4.59 -28.27 8.25
N ARG A 148 4.34 -28.22 6.94
CA ARG A 148 3.93 -29.35 6.09
C ARG A 148 4.91 -29.50 4.95
#